data_AF-A0A1L8EHJ3-F1
#
_entry.id   AF-A0A1L8EHJ3-F1
#
_cell.length_a   1.000
_cell.length_b   1.000
_cell.length_c   1.000
_cell.angle_alpha   90.00
_cell.angle_beta   90.00
_cell.angle_gamma   90.00
#
_symmetry.space_group_name_H-M   'P 1'
#
loop_
_entity.id
_entity.type
_entity.pdbx_description
1 polymer ?
#
loop_
_entity_poly.entity_id
_entity_poly.type
_entity_poly.pdbx_seq_one_letter_code
_entity_poly.pdbx_strand_id
1 'polypeptide(L)' 'MKYLIILLFIILSLSALMSVTQAIYCPCDLKNKKPVCGSNGITYVNRCEFECTQREYRKLGRVLNSVKDAPCDA' A
#
# COMPACT_ATOMS: atom_id res chain seq x y z
N MET A 1 26.56 -36.32 3.86
CA MET A 1 25.32 -36.44 3.04
C MET A 1 24.04 -36.16 3.83
N LYS A 2 23.78 -36.80 4.98
CA LYS A 2 22.55 -36.56 5.78
C LYS A 2 22.39 -35.10 6.25
N TYR A 3 23.46 -34.50 6.77
CA TYR A 3 23.45 -33.09 7.23
C TYR A 3 23.27 -32.08 6.10
N LEU A 4 23.75 -32.40 4.88
CA LEU A 4 23.61 -31.53 3.71
C LEU A 4 22.14 -31.44 3.29
N ILE A 5 21.42 -32.57 3.33
CA ILE A 5 19.99 -32.62 3.02
C ILE A 5 19.19 -31.84 4.08
N ILE A 6 19.53 -32.00 5.37
CA ILE A 6 18.86 -31.26 6.47
C ILE A 6 19.05 -29.75 6.32
N LEU A 7 20.26 -29.30 5.98
CA LEU A 7 20.56 -27.87 5.76
C LEU A 7 19.75 -27.28 4.59
N LEU A 8 19.58 -28.03 3.50
CA LEU A 8 18.80 -27.57 2.34
C LEU A 8 17.30 -27.40 2.68
N PHE A 9 16.72 -28.29 3.50
CA PHE A 9 15.33 -28.16 3.95
C PHE A 9 15.11 -26.97 4.88
N ILE A 10 16.08 -26.67 5.75
CA ILE A 10 16.03 -25.50 6.65
C ILE A 10 16.08 -24.20 5.84
N ILE A 11 16.94 -24.11 4.83
CA ILE A 11 17.04 -22.91 3.98
C ILE A 11 15.75 -22.68 3.19
N LEU A 12 15.12 -23.73 2.68
CA LEU A 12 13.85 -23.66 1.95
C LEU A 12 12.67 -23.23 2.83
N SER A 13 12.64 -23.65 4.10
CA SER A 13 11.60 -23.23 5.03
C SER A 13 11.82 -21.80 5.52
N LEU A 14 13.07 -21.36 5.72
CA LEU A 14 13.40 -19.98 6.06
C LEU A 14 13.08 -18.98 4.94
N SER A 15 13.31 -19.35 3.67
CA SER A 15 13.01 -18.45 2.55
C SER A 15 11.51 -18.20 2.37
N ALA A 16 10.66 -19.18 2.70
CA ALA A 16 9.20 -19.05 2.67
C ALA A 16 8.66 -17.98 3.65
N LEU A 17 9.40 -17.66 4.72
CA LEU A 17 9.03 -16.62 5.68
C LEU A 17 9.23 -15.19 5.15
N MET A 18 10.09 -15.00 4.14
CA MET A 18 10.40 -13.67 3.59
C MET A 18 9.36 -13.16 2.59
N SER A 19 8.43 -14.01 2.14
CA SER A 19 7.44 -13.67 1.11
C SER A 19 6.24 -12.86 1.64
N VAL A 20 6.15 -12.58 2.94
CA VAL A 20 4.93 -12.06 3.59
C VAL A 20 4.87 -10.53 3.61
N THR A 21 5.96 -9.81 3.35
CA THR A 21 6.04 -8.36 3.59
C THR A 21 5.75 -7.47 2.38
N GLN A 22 4.92 -7.91 1.44
CA GLN A 22 4.31 -6.97 0.46
C GLN A 22 3.15 -6.18 1.09
N ALA A 23 3.39 -5.57 2.25
CA ALA A 23 2.55 -4.47 2.69
C ALA A 23 2.93 -3.23 1.86
N ILE A 24 1.93 -2.56 1.32
CA ILE A 24 2.09 -1.40 0.43
C ILE A 24 2.82 -0.29 1.19
N TYR A 25 4.10 -0.10 0.88
CA TYR A 25 4.91 0.97 1.48
C TYR A 25 4.61 2.29 0.78
N CYS A 26 4.08 3.25 1.55
CA CYS A 26 3.60 4.53 1.04
C CYS A 26 3.94 5.66 2.03
N PRO A 27 5.20 6.16 2.01
CA PRO A 27 5.64 7.19 2.94
C PRO A 27 5.07 8.55 2.55
N CYS A 28 4.16 9.06 3.38
CA CYS A 28 3.56 10.39 3.21
C CYS A 28 3.79 11.25 4.45
N ASP A 29 4.09 12.53 4.26
CA ASP A 29 4.10 13.51 5.36
C ASP A 29 2.66 13.87 5.73
N LEU A 30 2.26 13.51 6.95
CA LEU A 30 0.92 13.77 7.48
C LEU A 30 0.80 15.15 8.16
N LYS A 31 1.89 15.93 8.25
CA LYS A 31 1.85 17.28 8.81
C LYS A 31 1.14 18.27 7.88
N ASN A 32 1.35 18.14 6.58
CA ASN A 32 0.69 18.97 5.59
C ASN A 32 -0.74 18.45 5.35
N LYS A 33 -1.72 19.08 6.01
CA LYS A 33 -3.14 18.75 5.87
C LYS A 33 -3.76 19.60 4.76
N LYS A 34 -3.79 19.04 3.56
CA LYS A 34 -4.45 19.61 2.37
C LYS A 34 -5.42 18.57 1.83
N PRO A 35 -6.62 18.47 2.44
CA PRO A 35 -7.51 17.34 2.22
C PRO A 35 -7.97 17.25 0.77
N VAL A 36 -8.20 16.02 0.30
CA VAL A 36 -8.67 15.72 -1.06
C VAL A 36 -9.84 14.77 -0.97
N CYS A 37 -10.94 15.08 -1.65
CA CYS A 37 -12.07 14.17 -1.77
C CYS A 37 -11.87 13.22 -2.95
N GLY A 38 -11.93 11.92 -2.70
CA GLY A 38 -11.92 10.90 -3.75
C GLY A 38 -13.31 10.61 -4.33
N SER A 39 -13.35 10.03 -5.52
CA SER A 39 -14.57 9.60 -6.21
C SER A 39 -15.31 8.48 -5.50
N ASN A 40 -14.69 7.88 -4.48
CA ASN A 40 -15.27 6.91 -3.56
C ASN A 40 -15.91 7.57 -2.31
N GLY A 41 -15.97 8.90 -2.25
CA GLY A 41 -16.53 9.65 -1.11
C GLY A 41 -15.61 9.69 0.12
N ILE A 42 -14.37 9.22 0.02
CA ILE A 42 -13.41 9.25 1.12
C ILE A 42 -12.60 10.54 1.05
N THR A 43 -12.45 11.22 2.20
CA THR A 43 -11.52 12.33 2.36
C THR A 43 -10.13 11.80 2.73
N TYR A 44 -9.14 12.12 1.92
CA TYR A 44 -7.73 11.83 2.17
C TYR A 44 -7.08 13.05 2.84
N VAL A 45 -6.23 12.83 3.85
CA VAL A 45 -5.56 13.87 4.65
C VAL A 45 -4.75 14.81 3.76
N ASN A 46 -4.14 14.25 2.71
CA ASN A 46 -3.46 14.98 1.68
C ASN A 46 -3.38 14.24 0.35
N ARG A 47 -2.87 14.94 -0.67
CA ARG A 47 -2.60 14.43 -2.00
C ARG A 47 -1.77 13.15 -2.01
N CYS A 48 -0.72 13.06 -1.18
CA CYS A 48 0.16 11.89 -1.14
C CYS A 48 -0.62 10.64 -0.72
N GLU A 49 -1.43 10.73 0.33
CA GLU A 49 -2.26 9.62 0.81
C GLU A 49 -3.30 9.19 -0.24
N PHE A 50 -3.92 10.17 -0.92
CA PHE A 50 -4.82 9.89 -2.04
C PHE A 50 -4.11 9.12 -3.15
N GLU A 51 -2.93 9.57 -3.59
CA GLU A 51 -2.20 8.97 -4.71
C GLU A 51 -1.69 7.57 -4.38
N CYS A 52 -1.29 7.36 -3.13
CA CYS A 52 -0.97 6.04 -2.61
C CYS A 52 -2.15 5.08 -2.72
N THR A 53 -3.33 5.51 -2.27
CA THR A 53 -4.55 4.71 -2.42
C THR A 53 -4.93 4.51 -3.89
N GLN A 54 -4.77 5.54 -4.72
CA GLN A 54 -5.04 5.48 -6.15
C GLN A 54 -4.16 4.43 -6.86
N ARG A 55 -2.88 4.31 -6.49
CA ARG A 55 -1.98 3.28 -7.02
C ARG A 55 -2.50 1.88 -6.73
N GLU A 56 -3.03 1.64 -5.54
CA GLU A 56 -3.60 0.34 -5.17
C GLU A 56 -4.89 0.03 -5.91
N TYR A 57 -5.76 1.03 -6.10
CA TYR A 57 -6.91 0.89 -6.97
C TYR A 57 -6.49 0.47 -8.38
N ARG A 58 -5.45 1.11 -8.95
CA ARG A 58 -4.92 0.77 -10.28
C ARG A 58 -4.41 -0.68 -10.35
N LYS A 59 -3.71 -1.18 -9.33
CA LYS A 59 -3.25 -2.59 -9.27
C LYS A 59 -4.41 -3.58 -9.28
N LEU A 60 -5.56 -3.19 -8.71
CA LEU A 60 -6.79 -3.97 -8.69
C LEU A 60 -7.66 -3.77 -9.95
N GLY A 61 -7.18 -3.03 -10.96
CA GLY A 61 -7.97 -2.68 -12.15
C GLY A 61 -9.13 -1.73 -11.89
N ARG A 62 -9.10 -1.00 -10.77
CA ARG A 62 -10.10 -0.01 -10.37
C ARG A 62 -9.61 1.40 -10.62
N VAL A 63 -10.55 2.34 -10.78
CA VAL A 63 -10.25 3.77 -10.97
C VAL A 63 -10.69 4.54 -9.74
N LEU A 64 -9.78 5.37 -9.20
CA LEU A 64 -10.06 6.33 -8.14
C LEU A 64 -9.64 7.70 -8.65
N ASN A 65 -10.58 8.63 -8.78
CA ASN A 65 -10.32 10.00 -9.22
C ASN A 65 -10.48 10.97 -8.05
N SER A 66 -9.78 12.10 -8.07
CA SER A 66 -10.07 13.19 -7.13
C SER A 66 -11.25 14.01 -7.65
N VAL A 67 -12.18 14.33 -6.77
CA VAL A 67 -13.37 15.13 -7.07
C VAL A 67 -13.09 16.61 -6.79
N LYS A 68 -12.52 16.93 -5.62
CA LYS A 68 -12.16 18.28 -5.20
C LYS A 68 -10.99 18.27 -4.23
N ASP A 69 -10.19 19.34 -4.23
CA ASP A 69 -9.09 19.57 -3.28
C ASP A 69 -9.64 20.17 -1.96
N ALA A 70 -10.63 19.49 -1.40
CA ALA A 70 -11.29 19.81 -0.14
C ALA A 70 -11.86 18.51 0.47
N PRO A 71 -12.25 18.48 1.76
CA PRO A 71 -12.98 17.36 2.33
C PRO A 71 -14.28 17.08 1.57
N CYS A 72 -14.72 15.82 1.52
CA CYS A 72 -15.94 15.46 0.81
C CYS A 72 -17.19 16.18 1.34
N ASP A 73 -17.25 16.39 2.66
CA ASP A 73 -18.38 17.03 3.36
C ASP A 73 -18.33 18.57 3.35
N ALA A 74 -17.32 19.16 2.72
CA ALA A 74 -17.15 20.62 2.62
C ALA A 74 -17.98 21.25 1.50
#